data_AF-A0A354PJ88-F1
#
_entry.id   AF-A0A354PJ88-F1
#
_cell.length_a   1.000
_cell.length_b   1.000
_cell.length_c   1.000
_cell.angle_alpha   90.00
_cell.angle_beta   90.00
_cell.angle_gamma   90.00
#
_symmetry.space_group_name_H-M   'P 1'
#
loop_
_entity.id
_entity.type
_entity.pdbx_description
1 polymer ?
#
loop_
_entity_poly.entity_id
_entity_poly.type
_entity_poly.pdbx_seq_one_letter_code
_entity_poly.pdbx_strand_id
1 'polypeptide(L)'
;MINRREFLQCSSAIGISCIDPPVAVPPAANYHLIQTDTLNSWSVADPIEWSLQNADQPILARAADRLGKLTNEDNERIVRLVVRRCGLNLVDIQSNQVTVHYWSDQLADLRPFFKASGLASPDVQVTLINRKTEVFAHKIGDEFRYGERLAEDFSVELLTSKWHHRFVNQPDDQQAVPGSRAGFAWEGLEDGQIPWAAMKSAWRRMQPIICLNCDQPNILVNFGLPQVSFFRHAPRFISVCPKCQRSFVDDSITDVTGWMATNLDQGVRPGFRVVFGNRVERLASS
;
A
#
# COMPACT_ATOMS: atom_id res chain seq x y z
N MET A 1 43.96 -11.19 -21.33
CA MET A 1 44.41 -10.52 -20.10
C MET A 1 44.39 -9.03 -20.35
N ILE A 2 43.43 -8.32 -19.75
CA ILE A 2 43.29 -6.86 -19.80
C ILE A 2 43.06 -6.42 -18.35
N ASN A 3 43.90 -5.48 -17.89
CA ASN A 3 44.15 -5.16 -16.49
C ASN A 3 43.10 -4.18 -15.94
N ARG A 4 42.60 -4.46 -14.74
CA ARG A 4 41.50 -3.79 -14.02
C ARG A 4 42.00 -2.60 -13.17
N ARG A 5 42.64 -1.59 -13.78
CA ARG A 5 43.27 -0.52 -12.97
C ARG A 5 43.30 0.91 -13.54
N GLU A 6 42.33 1.30 -14.35
CA GLU A 6 42.22 2.70 -14.83
C GLU A 6 40.77 3.20 -14.87
N PHE A 7 40.09 3.23 -13.72
CA PHE A 7 38.76 3.85 -13.64
C PHE A 7 38.50 4.63 -12.36
N LEU A 8 39.55 5.27 -11.83
CA LEU A 8 39.44 6.23 -10.73
C LEU A 8 40.51 7.31 -10.91
N GLN A 9 40.16 8.40 -11.62
CA GLN A 9 40.78 9.72 -11.48
C GLN A 9 40.09 10.72 -12.42
N CYS A 10 39.06 11.41 -11.92
CA CYS A 10 38.70 12.74 -12.41
C CYS A 10 38.40 13.61 -11.18
N SER A 11 39.35 14.47 -10.88
CA SER A 11 39.41 15.35 -9.73
C SER A 11 38.46 16.54 -9.87
N SER A 12 37.73 16.81 -8.79
CA SER A 12 37.40 18.12 -8.22
C SER A 12 37.55 19.38 -9.09
N ALA A 13 36.41 20.04 -9.35
CA ALA A 13 36.34 21.49 -9.51
C ALA A 13 35.37 22.05 -8.47
N ILE A 14 35.91 22.90 -7.60
CA ILE A 14 35.19 23.66 -6.57
C ILE A 14 34.50 24.84 -7.27
N GLY A 15 33.17 24.82 -7.30
CA GLY A 15 32.34 25.97 -7.62
C GLY A 15 31.64 26.44 -6.35
N ILE A 16 32.06 27.57 -5.80
CA ILE A 16 31.35 28.29 -4.73
C ILE A 16 30.08 28.85 -5.38
N SER A 17 28.97 28.11 -5.27
CA SER A 17 27.66 28.59 -5.67
C SER A 17 27.05 29.38 -4.52
N CYS A 18 26.58 30.58 -4.84
CA CYS A 18 25.87 31.48 -3.95
C CYS A 18 24.79 30.74 -3.15
N ILE A 19 24.83 30.89 -1.83
CA ILE A 19 23.75 30.46 -0.94
C ILE A 19 22.65 31.50 -1.12
N ASP A 20 21.67 31.17 -1.97
CA ASP A 20 20.40 31.90 -1.97
C ASP A 20 19.77 31.75 -0.57
N PRO A 21 19.17 32.82 -0.01
CA PRO A 21 18.41 32.69 1.22
C PRO A 21 17.30 31.64 1.01
N PRO A 22 16.92 30.88 2.05
CA PRO A 22 15.84 29.93 1.92
C PRO A 22 14.59 30.68 1.45
N VAL A 23 14.18 30.40 0.21
CA VAL A 23 12.88 30.83 -0.32
C VAL A 23 11.87 30.35 0.72
N ALA A 24 11.16 31.30 1.33
CA ALA A 24 10.09 30.99 2.26
C ALA A 24 9.13 30.04 1.54
N VAL A 25 9.08 28.78 2.00
CA VAL A 25 8.13 27.82 1.49
C VAL A 25 6.76 28.44 1.73
N PRO A 26 5.96 28.72 0.68
CA PRO A 26 4.63 29.26 0.89
C PRO A 26 3.88 28.32 1.84
N PRO A 27 3.06 28.85 2.76
CA PRO A 27 2.29 28.01 3.66
C PRO A 27 1.54 26.97 2.82
N ALA A 28 1.68 25.69 3.18
CA ALA A 28 1.01 24.62 2.48
C ALA A 28 -0.47 24.97 2.39
N ALA A 29 -1.04 25.01 1.18
CA ALA A 29 -2.43 25.41 1.05
C ALA A 29 -3.31 24.38 1.77
N ASN A 30 -4.29 24.86 2.52
CA ASN A 30 -5.17 24.00 3.30
C ASN A 30 -6.14 23.21 2.41
N TYR A 31 -6.38 23.66 1.17
CA TYR A 31 -7.35 23.04 0.28
C TYR A 31 -6.69 22.31 -0.88
N HIS A 32 -7.28 21.17 -1.24
CA HIS A 32 -6.93 20.42 -2.43
C HIS A 32 -8.17 19.99 -3.20
N LEU A 33 -8.10 20.08 -4.53
CA LEU A 33 -9.05 19.43 -5.42
C LEU A 33 -8.42 18.13 -5.92
N ILE A 34 -9.14 17.01 -5.82
CA ILE A 34 -8.67 15.69 -6.28
C ILE A 34 -9.65 15.16 -7.33
N GLN A 35 -9.15 14.75 -8.48
CA GLN A 35 -9.99 14.17 -9.53
C GLN A 35 -10.23 12.68 -9.27
N THR A 36 -11.50 12.24 -9.36
CA THR A 36 -11.88 10.87 -8.98
C THR A 36 -11.22 9.77 -9.82
N ASP A 37 -10.99 10.01 -11.11
CA ASP A 37 -10.49 9.02 -12.07
C ASP A 37 -8.96 8.97 -12.17
N THR A 38 -8.32 10.13 -12.28
CA THR A 38 -6.87 10.24 -12.46
C THR A 38 -6.11 10.30 -11.13
N LEU A 39 -6.81 10.64 -10.04
CA LEU A 39 -6.23 10.92 -8.72
C LEU A 39 -5.23 12.08 -8.71
N ASN A 40 -5.22 12.89 -9.79
CA ASN A 40 -4.47 14.14 -9.83
C ASN A 40 -5.00 15.09 -8.75
N SER A 41 -4.09 15.80 -8.10
CA SER A 41 -4.42 16.75 -7.06
C SER A 41 -3.84 18.13 -7.35
N TRP A 42 -4.62 19.17 -7.02
CA TRP A 42 -4.21 20.56 -7.13
C TRP A 42 -4.39 21.24 -5.78
N SER A 43 -3.32 21.87 -5.29
CA SER A 43 -3.36 22.69 -4.08
C SER A 43 -3.92 24.07 -4.43
N VAL A 44 -4.91 24.53 -3.67
CA VAL A 44 -5.59 25.82 -3.90
C VAL A 44 -5.69 26.60 -2.59
N ALA A 45 -5.50 27.91 -2.63
CA ALA A 45 -5.58 28.76 -1.44
C ALA A 45 -7.02 28.95 -0.97
N ASP A 46 -7.92 29.24 -1.92
CA ASP A 46 -9.36 29.31 -1.72
C ASP A 46 -10.04 28.54 -2.87
N PRO A 47 -10.74 27.43 -2.60
CA PRO A 47 -11.36 26.62 -3.65
C PRO A 47 -12.51 27.34 -4.36
N ILE A 48 -13.17 28.30 -3.70
CA ILE A 48 -14.29 29.05 -4.26
C ILE A 48 -13.76 30.08 -5.26
N GLU A 49 -12.87 30.96 -4.80
CA GLU A 49 -12.29 32.01 -5.63
C GLU A 49 -11.55 31.39 -6.82
N TRP A 50 -10.76 30.34 -6.56
CA TRP A 50 -10.05 29.61 -7.60
C TRP A 50 -10.99 29.05 -8.66
N SER A 51 -12.11 28.43 -8.25
CA SER A 51 -13.08 27.85 -9.20
C SER A 51 -13.74 28.90 -10.09
N LEU A 52 -14.03 30.10 -9.56
CA LEU A 52 -14.62 31.19 -10.33
C LEU A 52 -13.62 31.78 -11.33
N GLN A 53 -12.37 31.98 -10.92
CA GLN A 53 -11.31 32.52 -11.77
C GLN A 53 -10.85 31.56 -12.87
N ASN A 54 -11.00 30.25 -12.65
CA ASN A 54 -10.48 29.20 -13.52
C ASN A 54 -11.59 28.38 -14.19
N ALA A 55 -12.78 28.96 -14.35
CA ALA A 55 -13.96 28.25 -14.87
C ALA A 55 -13.76 27.64 -16.28
N ASP A 56 -12.82 28.18 -17.06
CA ASP A 56 -12.43 27.73 -18.40
C ASP A 56 -11.42 26.57 -18.40
N GLN A 57 -10.84 26.22 -17.24
CA GLN A 57 -9.91 25.10 -17.13
C GLN A 57 -10.60 23.78 -17.51
N PRO A 58 -9.88 22.84 -18.18
CA PRO A 58 -10.46 21.57 -18.61
C PRO A 58 -11.14 20.78 -17.50
N ILE A 59 -10.60 20.82 -16.28
CA ILE A 59 -11.18 20.12 -15.12
C ILE A 59 -12.49 20.75 -14.63
N LEU A 60 -12.75 22.02 -14.95
CA LEU A 60 -13.97 22.76 -14.61
C LEU A 60 -14.95 22.91 -15.79
N ALA A 61 -14.58 22.45 -16.99
CA ALA A 61 -15.35 22.64 -18.21
C ALA A 61 -16.84 22.22 -18.10
N ARG A 62 -17.14 21.16 -17.33
CA ARG A 62 -18.51 20.68 -17.11
C ARG A 62 -19.35 21.59 -16.21
N ALA A 63 -18.73 22.48 -15.46
CA ALA A 63 -19.35 23.45 -14.55
C ALA A 63 -19.27 24.90 -15.07
N ALA A 64 -18.42 25.18 -16.08
CA ALA A 64 -18.06 26.52 -16.57
C ALA A 64 -19.25 27.49 -16.74
N ASP A 65 -20.25 27.14 -17.55
CA ASP A 65 -21.43 28.00 -17.79
C ASP A 65 -22.19 28.38 -16.51
N ARG A 66 -22.22 27.46 -15.53
CA ARG A 66 -22.89 27.71 -14.26
C ARG A 66 -22.01 28.51 -13.32
N LEU A 67 -20.70 28.27 -13.29
CA LEU A 67 -19.75 29.04 -12.49
C LEU A 67 -19.76 30.52 -12.89
N GLY A 68 -19.85 30.83 -14.19
CA GLY A 68 -19.93 32.21 -14.68
C GLY A 68 -21.19 32.99 -14.26
N LYS A 69 -22.14 32.34 -13.57
CA LYS A 69 -23.37 32.95 -13.04
C LYS A 69 -23.37 33.06 -11.51
N LEU A 70 -22.30 32.63 -10.85
CA LEU A 70 -22.17 32.60 -9.39
C LEU A 70 -21.15 33.63 -8.93
N THR A 71 -21.25 34.01 -7.65
CA THR A 71 -20.29 34.92 -6.99
C THR A 71 -19.64 34.25 -5.79
N ASN A 72 -18.69 34.92 -5.14
CA ASN A 72 -18.09 34.48 -3.88
C ASN A 72 -19.10 34.39 -2.71
N GLU A 73 -20.36 34.81 -2.89
CA GLU A 73 -21.40 34.62 -1.87
C GLU A 73 -22.08 33.24 -2.01
N ASP A 74 -21.92 32.56 -3.15
CA ASP A 74 -22.54 31.28 -3.48
C ASP A 74 -21.70 30.05 -3.06
N ASN A 75 -20.91 30.15 -1.98
CA ASN A 75 -19.89 29.16 -1.58
C ASN A 75 -20.35 27.70 -1.65
N GLU A 76 -21.41 27.35 -0.91
CA GLU A 76 -21.92 25.97 -0.86
C GLU A 76 -22.44 25.49 -2.23
N ARG A 77 -23.00 26.41 -3.02
CA ARG A 77 -23.50 26.10 -4.37
C ARG A 77 -22.34 25.83 -5.32
N ILE A 78 -21.24 26.57 -5.21
CA ILE A 78 -20.00 26.36 -5.97
C ILE A 78 -19.39 25.00 -5.61
N VAL A 79 -19.19 24.71 -4.31
CA VAL A 79 -18.66 23.40 -3.88
C VAL A 79 -19.50 22.26 -4.44
N ARG A 80 -20.82 22.28 -4.23
CA ARG A 80 -21.75 21.26 -4.75
C ARG A 80 -21.68 21.11 -6.26
N LEU A 81 -21.58 22.23 -6.98
CA LEU A 81 -21.50 22.23 -8.44
C LEU A 81 -20.21 21.54 -8.91
N VAL A 82 -19.07 21.92 -8.34
CA VAL A 82 -17.74 21.42 -8.71
C VAL A 82 -17.64 19.94 -8.38
N VAL A 83 -17.93 19.52 -7.15
CA VAL A 83 -17.82 18.11 -6.76
C VAL A 83 -18.74 17.19 -7.57
N ARG A 84 -19.92 17.69 -7.98
CA ARG A 84 -20.90 16.92 -8.77
C ARG A 84 -20.57 16.84 -10.25
N ARG A 85 -20.30 17.99 -10.89
CA ARG A 85 -20.23 18.08 -12.35
C ARG A 85 -18.85 17.72 -12.87
N CYS A 86 -17.82 17.97 -12.08
CA CYS A 86 -16.44 17.79 -12.48
C CYS A 86 -15.82 16.48 -11.97
N GLY A 87 -16.52 15.73 -11.11
CA GLY A 87 -15.94 14.51 -10.50
C GLY A 87 -14.71 14.86 -9.67
N LEU A 88 -14.82 15.95 -8.90
CA LEU A 88 -13.76 16.42 -8.02
C LEU A 88 -14.15 16.13 -6.56
N ASN A 89 -13.16 15.85 -5.74
CA ASN A 89 -13.30 15.84 -4.29
C ASN A 89 -12.54 17.05 -3.75
N LEU A 90 -13.21 17.84 -2.91
CA LEU A 90 -12.57 18.96 -2.22
C LEU A 90 -12.10 18.48 -0.85
N VAL A 91 -10.81 18.58 -0.60
CA VAL A 91 -10.18 18.27 0.68
C VAL A 91 -9.82 19.57 1.37
N ASP A 92 -10.22 19.72 2.62
CA ASP A 92 -9.79 20.79 3.54
C ASP A 92 -8.95 20.14 4.65
N ILE A 93 -7.73 20.63 4.84
CA ILE A 93 -6.75 20.14 5.81
C ILE A 93 -6.55 21.22 6.87
N GLN A 94 -6.93 20.90 8.10
CA GLN A 94 -6.78 21.75 9.26
C GLN A 94 -6.02 21.01 10.37
N SER A 95 -4.70 21.19 10.40
CA SER A 95 -3.80 20.48 11.34
C SER A 95 -4.00 18.96 11.31
N ASN A 96 -4.73 18.38 12.26
CA ASN A 96 -5.04 16.94 12.37
C ASN A 96 -6.47 16.59 11.95
N GLN A 97 -7.20 17.51 11.34
CA GLN A 97 -8.55 17.30 10.83
C GLN A 97 -8.55 17.45 9.32
N VAL A 98 -9.12 16.47 8.63
CA VAL A 98 -9.27 16.46 7.18
C VAL A 98 -10.75 16.33 6.86
N THR A 99 -11.30 17.29 6.12
CA THR A 99 -12.67 17.21 5.62
C THR A 99 -12.64 16.94 4.13
N VAL A 100 -13.38 15.94 3.67
CA VAL A 100 -13.48 15.60 2.25
C VAL A 100 -14.92 15.73 1.78
N HIS A 101 -15.16 16.67 0.87
CA HIS A 101 -16.43 16.82 0.21
C HIS A 101 -16.45 16.04 -1.11
N TYR A 102 -17.45 15.20 -1.28
CA TYR A 102 -17.62 14.38 -2.48
C TYR A 102 -19.11 14.28 -2.87
N TRP A 103 -19.38 13.80 -4.08
CA TRP A 103 -20.75 13.63 -4.58
C TRP A 103 -21.13 12.16 -4.74
N SER A 104 -22.07 11.66 -3.94
CA SER A 104 -22.67 10.32 -4.12
C SER A 104 -21.63 9.19 -4.08
N ASP A 105 -21.40 8.53 -5.22
CA ASP A 105 -20.50 7.42 -5.47
C ASP A 105 -19.14 7.88 -6.04
N GLN A 106 -18.94 9.19 -6.23
CA GLN A 106 -17.73 9.77 -6.82
C GLN A 106 -16.63 10.06 -5.77
N LEU A 107 -16.53 9.23 -4.75
CA LEU A 107 -15.41 9.30 -3.81
C LEU A 107 -14.17 8.68 -4.46
N ALA A 108 -13.11 9.46 -4.64
CA ALA A 108 -11.82 9.00 -5.14
C ALA A 108 -11.16 8.01 -4.16
N ASP A 109 -10.26 7.17 -4.67
CA ASP A 109 -9.33 6.47 -3.80
C ASP A 109 -8.33 7.49 -3.22
N LEU A 110 -8.55 7.87 -1.96
CA LEU A 110 -7.74 8.89 -1.29
C LEU A 110 -6.40 8.36 -0.74
N ARG A 111 -6.16 7.03 -0.80
CA ARG A 111 -4.94 6.43 -0.24
C ARG A 111 -3.63 7.00 -0.80
N PRO A 112 -3.47 7.25 -2.13
CA PRO A 112 -2.26 7.86 -2.66
C PRO A 112 -2.04 9.27 -2.12
N PHE A 113 -3.11 10.07 -2.06
CA PHE A 113 -3.06 11.44 -1.54
C PHE A 113 -2.67 11.46 -0.05
N PHE A 114 -3.33 10.63 0.76
CA PHE A 114 -3.03 10.52 2.19
C PHE A 114 -1.61 10.05 2.47
N LYS A 115 -1.06 9.14 1.65
CA LYS A 115 0.36 8.75 1.72
C LYS A 115 1.27 9.94 1.40
N ALA A 116 1.07 10.58 0.25
CA ALA A 116 1.94 11.66 -0.23
C ALA A 116 1.96 12.87 0.73
N SER A 117 0.82 13.16 1.35
CA SER A 117 0.66 14.28 2.29
C SER A 117 0.97 13.91 3.75
N GLY A 118 1.35 12.66 4.06
CA GLY A 118 1.62 12.22 5.43
C GLY A 118 0.39 12.16 6.35
N LEU A 119 -0.83 12.16 5.78
CA LEU A 119 -2.09 12.20 6.51
C LEU A 119 -2.60 10.80 6.92
N ALA A 120 -1.98 9.73 6.40
CA ALA A 120 -2.33 8.36 6.73
C ALA A 120 -1.82 7.95 8.13
N SER A 121 -2.32 8.61 9.17
CA SER A 121 -1.92 8.46 10.57
C SER A 121 -3.13 8.24 11.49
N PRO A 122 -3.01 7.45 12.59
CA PRO A 122 -4.10 7.27 13.54
C PRO A 122 -4.55 8.58 14.24
N ASP A 123 -3.66 9.58 14.32
CA ASP A 123 -3.96 10.85 14.99
C ASP A 123 -4.75 11.83 14.12
N VAL A 124 -4.90 11.53 12.82
CA VAL A 124 -5.64 12.36 11.88
C VAL A 124 -7.10 11.94 11.87
N GLN A 125 -8.00 12.89 12.12
CA GLN A 125 -9.44 12.70 12.02
C GLN A 125 -9.90 13.07 10.62
N VAL A 126 -10.73 12.22 10.01
CA VAL A 126 -11.22 12.41 8.64
C VAL A 126 -12.74 12.45 8.65
N THR A 127 -13.32 13.53 8.17
CA THR A 127 -14.76 13.68 7.96
C THR A 127 -15.06 13.64 6.48
N LEU A 128 -15.76 12.60 6.04
CA LEU A 128 -16.26 12.48 4.68
C LEU A 128 -17.68 13.05 4.63
N ILE A 129 -17.92 14.02 3.74
CA ILE A 129 -19.20 14.70 3.57
C ILE A 129 -19.74 14.42 2.18
N ASN A 130 -20.81 13.61 2.12
CA ASN A 130 -21.51 13.36 0.87
C ASN A 130 -22.46 14.52 0.56
N ARG A 131 -22.07 15.42 -0.34
CA ARG A 131 -22.83 16.63 -0.69
C ARG A 131 -24.15 16.36 -1.45
N LYS A 132 -24.43 15.12 -1.84
CA LYS A 132 -25.73 14.73 -2.41
C LYS A 132 -26.77 14.45 -1.33
N THR A 133 -26.37 13.76 -0.27
CA THR A 133 -27.27 13.29 0.80
C THR A 133 -27.07 14.04 2.11
N GLU A 134 -26.04 14.87 2.20
CA GLU A 134 -25.55 15.52 3.43
C GLU A 134 -25.30 14.53 4.58
N VAL A 135 -24.87 13.31 4.22
CA VAL A 135 -24.46 12.29 5.19
C VAL A 135 -22.98 12.46 5.48
N PHE A 136 -22.66 12.34 6.77
CA PHE A 136 -21.31 12.43 7.31
C PHE A 136 -20.82 11.04 7.71
N ALA A 137 -19.57 10.74 7.39
CA ALA A 137 -18.88 9.58 7.92
C ALA A 137 -17.56 10.03 8.55
N HIS A 138 -17.30 9.56 9.76
CA HIS A 138 -16.04 9.81 10.45
C HIS A 138 -15.13 8.59 10.32
N LYS A 139 -13.86 8.86 10.00
CA LYS A 139 -12.80 7.88 9.86
C LYS A 139 -11.53 8.42 10.52
N ILE A 140 -10.56 7.54 10.71
CA ILE A 140 -9.20 7.94 11.08
C ILE A 140 -8.28 7.86 9.85
N GLY A 141 -7.21 8.66 9.84
CA GLY A 141 -6.24 8.70 8.74
C GLY A 141 -5.60 7.33 8.46
N ASP A 142 -5.43 6.49 9.49
CA ASP A 142 -4.89 5.13 9.37
C ASP A 142 -5.79 4.21 8.49
N GLU A 143 -7.09 4.51 8.33
CA GLU A 143 -7.96 3.78 7.39
C GLU A 143 -7.61 4.03 5.92
N PHE A 144 -6.86 5.09 5.62
CA PHE A 144 -6.38 5.42 4.28
C PHE A 144 -4.99 4.86 3.98
N ARG A 145 -4.51 3.89 4.77
CA ARG A 145 -3.34 3.08 4.43
C ARG A 145 -3.71 1.92 3.51
N TYR A 146 -2.78 1.52 2.66
CA TYR A 146 -2.88 0.29 1.90
C TYR A 146 -2.69 -0.94 2.80
N GLY A 147 -3.36 -2.04 2.41
CA GLY A 147 -3.28 -3.31 3.12
C GLY A 147 -4.20 -3.41 4.33
N GLU A 148 -4.42 -4.64 4.80
CA GLU A 148 -5.25 -4.89 5.97
C GLU A 148 -4.46 -4.69 7.26
N ARG A 149 -5.14 -4.23 8.32
CA ARG A 149 -4.52 -4.11 9.65
C ARG A 149 -4.23 -5.51 10.17
N LEU A 150 -3.04 -5.71 10.72
CA LEU A 150 -2.72 -6.96 11.41
C LEU A 150 -3.58 -7.11 12.67
N ALA A 151 -3.86 -8.35 13.05
CA ALA A 151 -4.43 -8.65 14.36
C ALA A 151 -3.47 -8.17 15.47
N GLU A 152 -4.03 -7.78 16.61
CA GLU A 152 -3.25 -7.23 17.73
C GLU A 152 -2.23 -8.22 18.31
N ASP A 153 -2.52 -9.52 18.21
CA ASP A 153 -1.68 -10.63 18.67
C ASP A 153 -0.70 -11.14 17.58
N PHE A 154 -0.67 -10.51 16.40
CA PHE A 154 0.22 -10.93 15.32
C PHE A 154 1.69 -10.71 15.70
N SER A 155 2.50 -11.77 15.65
CA SER A 155 3.88 -11.77 16.15
C SER A 155 4.90 -11.10 15.21
N VAL A 156 4.74 -9.79 14.97
CA VAL A 156 5.62 -8.99 14.08
C VAL A 156 7.09 -9.08 14.50
N GLU A 157 7.37 -9.00 15.80
CA GLU A 157 8.75 -9.02 16.33
C GLU A 157 9.44 -10.36 16.08
N LEU A 158 8.73 -11.48 16.30
CA LEU A 158 9.23 -12.83 16.04
C LEU A 158 9.58 -13.00 14.55
N LEU A 159 8.66 -12.64 13.66
CA LEU A 159 8.86 -12.70 12.21
C LEU A 159 10.03 -11.83 11.76
N THR A 160 10.12 -10.61 12.30
CA THR A 160 11.21 -9.68 12.00
C THR A 160 12.54 -10.23 12.47
N SER A 161 12.62 -10.77 13.69
CA SER A 161 13.83 -11.43 14.21
C SER A 161 14.24 -12.61 13.33
N LYS A 162 13.30 -13.49 12.98
CA LYS A 162 13.55 -14.64 12.09
C LYS A 162 14.04 -14.22 10.72
N TRP A 163 13.50 -13.14 10.14
CA TRP A 163 13.93 -12.60 8.87
C TRP A 163 15.37 -12.08 8.91
N HIS A 164 15.76 -11.36 9.96
CA HIS A 164 17.13 -10.88 10.12
C HIS A 164 18.12 -12.06 10.24
N HIS A 165 17.69 -13.15 10.89
CA HIS A 165 18.47 -14.38 11.05
C HIS A 165 18.22 -15.43 9.95
N ARG A 166 17.68 -15.05 8.78
CA ARG A 166 17.31 -16.02 7.71
C ARG A 166 18.48 -16.81 7.12
N PHE A 167 19.72 -16.35 7.32
CA PHE A 167 20.93 -17.06 6.89
C PHE A 167 21.51 -17.96 7.98
N VAL A 168 20.95 -17.95 9.19
CA VAL A 168 21.41 -18.72 10.34
C VAL A 168 20.43 -19.85 10.61
N ASN A 169 20.93 -21.07 10.66
CA ASN A 169 20.17 -22.23 11.12
C ASN A 169 19.90 -22.08 12.62
N GLN A 170 18.65 -22.25 13.03
CA GLN A 170 18.22 -22.20 14.41
C GLN A 170 17.54 -23.52 14.82
N PRO A 171 17.61 -23.92 16.10
CA PRO A 171 17.06 -25.20 16.56
C PRO A 171 15.57 -25.39 16.28
N ASP A 172 14.80 -24.30 16.23
CA ASP A 172 13.36 -24.28 15.98
C ASP A 172 12.99 -24.15 14.50
N ASP A 173 13.95 -24.23 13.56
CA ASP A 173 13.65 -24.04 12.14
C ASP A 173 12.75 -25.15 11.54
N GLN A 174 12.62 -26.29 12.23
CA GLN A 174 11.69 -27.35 11.86
C GLN A 174 10.28 -27.17 12.43
N GLN A 175 10.06 -26.16 13.28
CA GLN A 175 8.74 -25.84 13.81
C GLN A 175 7.94 -25.00 12.81
N ALA A 176 6.62 -25.05 12.97
CA ALA A 176 5.70 -24.26 12.16
C ALA A 176 5.84 -22.75 12.42
N VAL A 177 5.74 -21.97 11.35
CA VAL A 177 5.55 -20.52 11.42
C VAL A 177 4.15 -20.25 12.00
N PRO A 178 4.02 -19.50 13.12
CA PRO A 178 2.73 -19.20 13.72
C PRO A 178 1.77 -18.54 12.73
N GLY A 179 0.53 -19.04 12.67
CA GLY A 179 -0.51 -18.50 11.79
C GLY A 179 -0.32 -18.76 10.30
N SER A 180 0.73 -19.48 9.88
CA SER A 180 0.92 -19.85 8.48
C SER A 180 -0.12 -20.89 8.02
N ARG A 181 -0.51 -20.79 6.74
CA ARG A 181 -1.49 -21.69 6.11
C ARG A 181 -1.18 -21.90 4.64
N ALA A 182 -0.60 -23.05 4.32
CA ALA A 182 -0.35 -23.53 2.99
C ALA A 182 -1.38 -24.60 2.57
N GLY A 183 -1.55 -24.81 1.27
CA GLY A 183 -2.21 -26.00 0.71
C GLY A 183 -1.29 -27.21 0.57
N PHE A 184 -0.24 -27.27 1.38
CA PHE A 184 0.86 -28.24 1.29
C PHE A 184 1.22 -28.77 2.67
N ALA A 185 1.90 -29.92 2.71
CA ALA A 185 2.38 -30.51 3.95
C ALA A 185 3.87 -30.83 3.91
N TRP A 186 4.49 -30.67 5.08
CA TRP A 186 5.86 -31.04 5.37
C TRP A 186 5.86 -32.22 6.35
N GLU A 187 6.90 -33.04 6.28
CA GLU A 187 7.07 -34.14 7.23
C GLU A 187 7.34 -33.58 8.64
N GLY A 188 6.74 -34.20 9.66
CA GLY A 188 6.89 -33.77 11.05
C GLY A 188 6.06 -32.56 11.48
N LEU A 189 5.26 -31.97 10.59
CA LEU A 189 4.35 -30.87 10.89
C LEU A 189 2.88 -31.23 10.62
N GLU A 190 1.98 -30.47 11.26
CA GLU A 190 0.56 -30.51 10.95
C GLU A 190 0.32 -30.04 9.51
N ASP A 191 -0.64 -30.67 8.84
CA ASP A 191 -0.95 -30.40 7.44
C ASP A 191 -1.37 -28.93 7.24
N GLY A 192 -0.82 -28.30 6.21
CA GLY A 192 -1.07 -26.91 5.90
C GLY A 192 -0.25 -25.91 6.71
N GLN A 193 0.64 -26.33 7.61
CA GLN A 193 1.58 -25.41 8.26
C GLN A 193 2.88 -25.31 7.45
N ILE A 194 3.50 -24.12 7.47
CA ILE A 194 4.79 -23.87 6.80
C ILE A 194 5.90 -23.91 7.86
N PRO A 195 6.98 -24.71 7.70
CA PRO A 195 8.11 -24.66 8.61
C PRO A 195 8.93 -23.37 8.46
N TRP A 196 9.56 -22.92 9.54
CA TRP A 196 10.51 -21.80 9.52
C TRP A 196 11.63 -21.99 8.48
N ALA A 197 12.13 -23.22 8.29
CA ALA A 197 13.16 -23.53 7.31
C ALA A 197 12.73 -23.21 5.88
N ALA A 198 11.48 -23.52 5.51
CA ALA A 198 10.94 -23.19 4.19
C ALA A 198 10.72 -21.67 4.05
N MET A 199 10.19 -21.02 5.09
CA MET A 199 9.99 -19.58 5.09
C MET A 199 11.30 -18.80 4.95
N LYS A 200 12.33 -19.17 5.73
CA LYS A 200 13.68 -18.60 5.61
C LYS A 200 14.28 -18.84 4.24
N SER A 201 14.12 -20.04 3.69
CA SER A 201 14.57 -20.33 2.32
C SER A 201 13.94 -19.38 1.31
N ALA A 202 12.62 -19.17 1.39
CA ALA A 202 11.93 -18.22 0.53
C ALA A 202 12.53 -16.80 0.67
N TRP A 203 12.68 -16.29 1.89
CA TRP A 203 13.24 -14.96 2.15
C TRP A 203 14.68 -14.76 1.67
N ARG A 204 15.47 -15.83 1.54
CA ARG A 204 16.83 -15.75 1.00
C ARG A 204 16.85 -15.53 -0.51
N ARG A 205 15.85 -16.03 -1.23
CA ARG A 205 15.83 -16.09 -2.70
C ARG A 205 14.86 -15.09 -3.32
N MET A 206 13.73 -14.84 -2.67
CA MET A 206 12.73 -13.93 -3.19
C MET A 206 13.19 -12.47 -3.10
N GLN A 207 12.78 -11.67 -4.07
CA GLN A 207 12.84 -10.23 -3.92
C GLN A 207 11.71 -9.77 -3.00
N PRO A 208 12.00 -9.01 -1.92
CA PRO A 208 10.95 -8.48 -1.06
C PRO A 208 10.04 -7.51 -1.82
N ILE A 209 8.73 -7.65 -1.62
CA ILE A 209 7.75 -6.67 -2.08
C ILE A 209 7.91 -5.39 -1.23
N ILE A 210 7.89 -4.23 -1.87
CA ILE A 210 8.01 -2.95 -1.15
C ILE A 210 6.64 -2.53 -0.60
N CYS A 211 6.62 -2.08 0.66
CA CYS A 211 5.41 -1.59 1.32
C CYS A 211 4.87 -0.36 0.60
N LEU A 212 3.60 -0.42 0.19
CA LEU A 212 2.92 0.71 -0.46
C LEU A 212 2.76 1.94 0.45
N ASN A 213 2.96 1.84 1.77
CA ASN A 213 2.78 2.95 2.71
C ASN A 213 4.08 3.65 3.11
N CYS A 214 5.18 2.91 3.31
CA CYS A 214 6.43 3.46 3.87
C CYS A 214 7.69 3.09 3.09
N ASP A 215 7.54 2.45 1.93
CA ASP A 215 8.60 2.08 1.00
C ASP A 215 9.70 1.18 1.61
N GLN A 216 9.39 0.51 2.73
CA GLN A 216 10.25 -0.50 3.36
C GLN A 216 9.94 -1.89 2.81
N PRO A 217 10.90 -2.83 2.82
CA PRO A 217 10.64 -4.22 2.46
C PRO A 217 9.55 -4.86 3.34
N ASN A 218 8.57 -5.52 2.71
CA ASN A 218 7.62 -6.38 3.40
C ASN A 218 8.24 -7.76 3.64
N ILE A 219 7.77 -8.41 4.71
CA ILE A 219 8.13 -9.78 5.08
C ILE A 219 7.08 -10.76 4.56
N LEU A 220 7.45 -11.73 3.73
CA LEU A 220 6.54 -12.83 3.38
C LEU A 220 6.21 -13.63 4.65
N VAL A 221 4.93 -13.79 4.97
CA VAL A 221 4.47 -14.53 6.17
C VAL A 221 3.64 -15.75 5.82
N ASN A 222 3.18 -15.83 4.57
CA ASN A 222 2.40 -16.97 4.10
C ASN A 222 2.58 -17.14 2.58
N PHE A 223 2.63 -18.39 2.12
CA PHE A 223 2.65 -18.73 0.71
C PHE A 223 2.00 -20.09 0.47
N GLY A 224 1.45 -20.29 -0.71
CA GLY A 224 0.97 -21.60 -1.14
C GLY A 224 -0.36 -21.53 -1.84
N LEU A 225 -1.05 -22.67 -1.86
CA LEU A 225 -2.31 -22.86 -2.56
C LEU A 225 -3.42 -23.36 -1.61
N PRO A 226 -3.73 -22.63 -0.51
CA PRO A 226 -4.71 -23.10 0.47
C PRO A 226 -6.10 -23.26 -0.15
N GLN A 227 -6.89 -24.13 0.47
CA GLN A 227 -8.30 -24.28 0.12
C GLN A 227 -9.08 -23.04 0.57
N VAL A 228 -9.74 -22.36 -0.38
CA VAL A 228 -10.55 -21.15 -0.12
C VAL A 228 -12.05 -21.42 -0.18
N SER A 229 -12.47 -22.54 -0.78
CA SER A 229 -13.83 -23.07 -0.73
C SER A 229 -13.82 -24.58 -0.96
N PHE A 230 -14.98 -25.24 -0.86
CA PHE A 230 -15.09 -26.70 -1.04
C PHE A 230 -14.40 -27.21 -2.31
N PHE A 231 -14.44 -26.48 -3.42
CA PHE A 231 -13.87 -26.95 -4.69
C PHE A 231 -12.74 -26.08 -5.22
N ARG A 232 -12.33 -25.04 -4.46
CA ARG A 232 -11.39 -24.04 -4.96
C ARG A 232 -10.19 -23.93 -4.04
N HIS A 233 -9.02 -24.03 -4.67
CA HIS A 233 -7.78 -23.56 -4.10
C HIS A 233 -7.37 -22.31 -4.88
N ALA A 234 -6.74 -21.37 -4.20
CA ALA A 234 -6.23 -20.16 -4.82
C ALA A 234 -4.83 -19.86 -4.29
N PRO A 235 -3.93 -19.32 -5.13
CA PRO A 235 -2.66 -18.81 -4.65
C PRO A 235 -2.90 -17.82 -3.52
N ARG A 236 -2.11 -17.93 -2.45
CA ARG A 236 -2.19 -17.01 -1.33
C ARG A 236 -0.78 -16.68 -0.85
N PHE A 237 -0.29 -15.55 -1.32
CA PHE A 237 0.98 -14.98 -0.88
C PHE A 237 0.68 -13.75 -0.05
N ILE A 238 1.08 -13.77 1.22
CA ILE A 238 0.86 -12.66 2.14
C ILE A 238 2.19 -12.14 2.59
N SER A 239 2.41 -10.85 2.40
CA SER A 239 3.55 -10.13 2.96
C SER A 239 3.08 -9.09 3.96
N VAL A 240 3.90 -8.80 4.96
CA VAL A 240 3.58 -7.89 6.06
C VAL A 240 4.64 -6.81 6.16
N CYS A 241 4.24 -5.55 6.28
CA CYS A 241 5.15 -4.48 6.63
C CYS A 241 5.32 -4.41 8.15
N PRO A 242 6.53 -4.65 8.70
CA PRO A 242 6.74 -4.55 10.15
C PRO A 242 6.53 -3.14 10.70
N LYS A 243 6.86 -2.12 9.90
CA LYS A 243 6.74 -0.70 10.29
C LYS A 243 5.29 -0.22 10.29
N CYS A 244 4.53 -0.53 9.23
CA CYS A 244 3.15 -0.08 9.10
C CYS A 244 2.15 -1.02 9.76
N GLN A 245 2.56 -2.23 10.14
CA GLN A 245 1.70 -3.30 10.64
C GLN A 245 0.50 -3.55 9.71
N ARG A 246 0.81 -3.71 8.42
CA ARG A 246 -0.17 -3.99 7.36
C ARG A 246 0.19 -5.25 6.60
N SER A 247 -0.81 -6.06 6.29
CA SER A 247 -0.69 -7.21 5.39
C SER A 247 -1.09 -6.83 3.97
N PHE A 248 -0.41 -7.45 3.01
CA PHE A 248 -0.60 -7.28 1.57
C PHE A 248 -0.68 -8.65 0.94
N VAL A 249 -1.74 -8.87 0.16
CA VAL A 249 -1.88 -10.08 -0.66
C VAL A 249 -1.21 -9.82 -2.01
N ASP A 250 -0.41 -10.78 -2.48
CA ASP A 250 0.15 -10.78 -3.82
C ASP A 250 -0.56 -11.84 -4.68
N ASP A 251 -1.47 -11.35 -5.53
CA ASP A 251 -2.25 -12.16 -6.46
C ASP A 251 -1.54 -12.33 -7.82
N SER A 252 -0.32 -11.80 -8.00
CA SER A 252 0.41 -11.90 -9.27
C SER A 252 1.01 -13.29 -9.51
N ILE A 253 1.21 -14.06 -8.44
CA ILE A 253 1.79 -15.42 -8.51
C ILE A 253 0.68 -16.43 -8.76
N THR A 254 0.67 -17.00 -9.96
CA THR A 254 -0.31 -18.02 -10.37
C THR A 254 0.26 -19.45 -10.37
N ASP A 255 1.53 -19.63 -10.76
CA ASP A 255 2.26 -20.90 -10.68
C ASP A 255 2.94 -21.07 -9.33
N VAL A 256 2.18 -21.55 -8.35
CA VAL A 256 2.67 -21.75 -6.97
C VAL A 256 3.78 -22.81 -6.91
N THR A 257 3.67 -23.88 -7.68
CA THR A 257 4.66 -24.97 -7.66
C THR A 257 5.98 -24.53 -8.27
N GLY A 258 5.94 -23.85 -9.43
CA GLY A 258 7.14 -23.27 -10.04
C GLY A 258 7.78 -22.19 -9.17
N TRP A 259 6.96 -21.37 -8.50
CA TRP A 259 7.46 -20.42 -7.50
C TRP A 259 8.20 -21.13 -6.36
N MET A 260 7.65 -22.20 -5.79
CA MET A 260 8.30 -22.97 -4.73
C MET A 260 9.58 -23.65 -5.20
N ALA A 261 9.60 -24.22 -6.41
CA ALA A 261 10.81 -24.82 -6.97
C ALA A 261 11.95 -23.80 -7.10
N THR A 262 11.63 -22.55 -7.43
CA THR A 262 12.59 -21.45 -7.57
C THR A 262 13.08 -20.92 -6.22
N ASN A 263 12.15 -20.72 -5.28
CA ASN A 263 12.40 -19.98 -4.04
C ASN A 263 12.70 -20.86 -2.82
N LEU A 264 12.48 -22.17 -2.89
CA LEU A 264 12.79 -23.10 -1.80
C LEU A 264 13.99 -23.98 -2.14
N ASP A 265 14.90 -24.11 -1.17
CA ASP A 265 15.96 -25.11 -1.20
C ASP A 265 15.34 -26.50 -1.25
N GLN A 266 15.97 -27.42 -1.98
CA GLN A 266 15.43 -28.75 -2.25
C GLN A 266 15.02 -29.51 -0.98
N GLY A 267 15.84 -29.42 0.08
CA GLY A 267 15.61 -30.11 1.35
C GLY A 267 14.49 -29.53 2.22
N VAL A 268 13.87 -28.41 1.85
CA VAL A 268 12.78 -27.77 2.63
C VAL A 268 11.50 -27.59 1.80
N ARG A 269 11.42 -28.23 0.63
CA ARG A 269 10.20 -28.27 -0.19
C ARG A 269 9.13 -29.14 0.48
N PRO A 270 7.84 -28.83 0.29
CA PRO A 270 6.78 -29.69 0.80
C PRO A 270 6.83 -31.06 0.14
N GLY A 271 6.48 -32.10 0.92
CA GLY A 271 6.41 -33.47 0.42
C GLY A 271 5.06 -33.83 -0.19
N PHE A 272 4.00 -33.11 0.19
CA PHE A 272 2.64 -33.44 -0.20
C PHE A 272 1.79 -32.20 -0.49
N ARG A 273 0.79 -32.39 -1.36
CA ARG A 273 -0.36 -31.49 -1.47
C ARG A 273 -1.45 -31.90 -0.50
N VAL A 274 -2.10 -30.91 0.12
CA VAL A 274 -3.22 -31.10 1.05
C VAL A 274 -4.52 -30.68 0.38
N VAL A 275 -5.54 -31.54 0.43
CA VAL A 275 -6.90 -31.26 -0.06
C VAL A 275 -7.89 -31.78 0.97
N PHE A 276 -8.84 -30.94 1.40
CA PHE A 276 -9.77 -31.24 2.50
C PHE A 276 -9.07 -31.74 3.78
N GLY A 277 -7.92 -31.15 4.11
CA GLY A 277 -7.12 -31.54 5.29
C GLY A 277 -6.44 -32.91 5.18
N ASN A 278 -6.41 -33.53 4.01
CA ASN A 278 -5.77 -34.81 3.78
C ASN A 278 -4.62 -34.67 2.76
N ARG A 279 -3.53 -35.40 2.98
CA ARG A 279 -2.45 -35.54 1.99
C ARG A 279 -2.95 -36.38 0.82
N VAL A 280 -2.98 -35.82 -0.39
CA VAL A 280 -3.57 -36.49 -1.56
C VAL A 280 -2.57 -36.81 -2.66
N GLU A 281 -1.46 -36.09 -2.74
CA GLU A 281 -0.48 -36.21 -3.82
C GLU A 281 0.93 -36.00 -3.28
N ARG A 282 1.84 -36.95 -3.53
CA ARG A 282 3.26 -36.78 -3.20
C ARG A 282 3.92 -35.92 -4.27
N LEU A 283 4.54 -34.83 -3.85
CA LEU A 283 5.27 -33.96 -4.75
C LEU A 283 6.59 -34.62 -5.12
N ALA A 284 6.91 -34.69 -6.42
CA ALA A 284 8.13 -35.31 -6.89
C ALA A 284 9.35 -34.58 -6.32
N SER A 285 10.27 -35.35 -5.73
CA SER A 285 11.59 -34.88 -5.30
C SER A 285 12.43 -34.56 -6.53
N SER A 286 12.20 -33.39 -7.13
CA SER A 286 13.07 -32.85 -8.19
C SER A 286 14.37 -32.34 -7.61
#